data_AF-D8R4B1-F1
#
_entry.id   AF-D8R4B1-F1
#
_cell.length_a   1.000
_cell.length_b   1.000
_cell.length_c   1.000
_cell.angle_alpha   90.00
_cell.angle_beta   90.00
_cell.angle_gamma   90.00
#
_symmetry.space_group_name_H-M   'P 1'
#
loop_
_entity.id
_entity.type
_entity.pdbx_description
1 polymer ?
#
loop_
_entity_poly.entity_id
_entity_poly.type
_entity_poly.pdbx_seq_one_letter_code
_entity_poly.pdbx_strand_id
1 'polypeptide(L)'
;MASSSSSTDTSPLVTSRSAQSSEQVLCRICLDSTGHDLIAPCRCRGTQKFVHRSCLDSWRAAKEGSAFSRCTECRATFHLRANVPHDRWWRRLKFQLLVMRDHAAIVLAAQLVVAFLGLVVYLLYGRELKEMFGYSRHPYGFYSLAVVVALLSGLSYGFFVSIICGQRISNRHYHVLAKRELSQEYVVQTINDGEEAPPSLDPVHVNELKRLGLY
;
A
#
# COMPACT_ATOMS: atom_id res chain seq x y z
N MET A 1 50.11 -13.14 -61.43
CA MET A 1 49.66 -11.74 -61.64
C MET A 1 48.16 -11.84 -61.94
N ALA A 2 47.29 -11.81 -60.92
CA ALA A 2 46.60 -10.61 -60.38
C ALA A 2 45.58 -10.05 -61.40
N SER A 3 44.28 -9.85 -61.16
CA SER A 3 43.41 -9.97 -59.98
C SER A 3 41.94 -9.94 -60.46
N SER A 4 41.03 -10.58 -59.73
CA SER A 4 39.57 -10.52 -59.95
C SER A 4 38.88 -9.67 -58.86
N SER A 5 37.91 -8.88 -59.32
CA SER A 5 36.84 -8.11 -58.65
C SER A 5 36.48 -8.37 -57.17
N SER A 6 36.24 -7.31 -56.40
CA SER A 6 35.34 -7.32 -55.23
C SER A 6 34.68 -5.95 -54.99
N SER A 7 33.34 -5.96 -54.96
CA SER A 7 32.47 -4.82 -54.70
C SER A 7 32.11 -4.74 -53.21
N THR A 8 32.53 -3.63 -52.60
CA THR A 8 32.04 -2.90 -51.43
C THR A 8 30.98 -3.54 -50.52
N ASP A 9 31.42 -3.76 -49.27
CA ASP A 9 30.68 -3.88 -48.02
C ASP A 9 29.67 -2.75 -47.78
N THR A 10 28.49 -3.10 -47.26
CA THR A 10 27.83 -2.31 -46.20
C THR A 10 26.96 -3.24 -45.36
N SER A 11 27.41 -3.54 -44.14
CA SER A 11 26.64 -4.24 -43.11
C SER A 11 25.47 -3.37 -42.59
N PRO A 12 24.50 -3.98 -41.89
CA PRO A 12 24.40 -3.65 -40.48
C PRO A 12 24.37 -4.90 -39.59
N LEU A 13 25.40 -4.96 -38.75
CA LEU A 13 25.45 -5.46 -37.37
C LEU A 13 24.24 -6.28 -36.87
N VAL A 14 24.12 -7.53 -37.33
CA VAL A 14 23.51 -8.57 -36.51
C VAL A 14 24.60 -9.02 -35.54
N THR A 15 24.60 -8.45 -34.33
CA THR A 15 25.43 -8.96 -33.24
C THR A 15 24.97 -10.37 -32.93
N SER A 16 25.64 -11.32 -33.56
CA SER A 16 25.68 -12.73 -33.22
C SER A 16 26.11 -12.86 -31.76
N ARG A 17 25.16 -13.11 -30.86
CA ARG A 17 25.48 -13.74 -29.57
C ARG A 17 25.47 -15.25 -29.78
N SER A 18 26.64 -15.76 -30.14
CA SER A 18 26.96 -17.18 -30.13
C SER A 18 26.93 -17.74 -28.71
N ALA A 19 26.13 -18.79 -28.54
CA ALA A 19 26.44 -19.99 -27.76
C ALA A 19 26.99 -19.82 -26.33
N GLN A 20 26.07 -19.76 -25.37
CA GLN A 20 26.10 -20.66 -24.22
C GLN A 20 24.71 -21.27 -24.09
N SER A 21 24.57 -22.55 -24.43
CA SER A 21 23.42 -23.37 -24.05
C SER A 21 23.51 -23.73 -22.56
N SER A 22 23.61 -22.71 -21.70
CA SER A 22 23.04 -22.86 -20.37
C SER A 22 21.54 -22.94 -20.61
N GLU A 23 20.93 -24.06 -20.23
CA GLU A 23 19.48 -24.21 -20.19
C GLU A 23 18.96 -23.17 -19.19
N GLN A 24 18.81 -21.92 -19.64
CA GLN A 24 18.49 -20.80 -18.79
C GLN A 24 17.06 -21.02 -18.30
N VAL A 25 16.96 -21.36 -17.03
CA VAL A 25 15.68 -21.53 -16.37
C VAL A 25 15.00 -20.16 -16.34
N LEU A 26 13.86 -20.05 -17.03
CA LEU A 26 13.08 -18.83 -17.13
C LEU A 26 11.99 -18.81 -16.06
N CYS A 27 11.71 -17.63 -15.51
CA CYS A 27 10.56 -17.45 -14.63
C CYS A 27 9.24 -17.61 -15.43
N ARG A 28 8.34 -18.50 -15.00
CA ARG A 28 7.08 -18.75 -15.73
C ARG A 28 6.11 -17.55 -15.81
N ILE A 29 6.28 -16.55 -14.93
CA ILE A 29 5.37 -15.39 -14.83
C ILE A 29 5.84 -14.25 -15.74
N CYS A 30 7.12 -13.90 -15.71
CA CYS A 30 7.68 -12.78 -16.48
C CYS A 30 8.46 -13.23 -17.73
N LEU A 31 8.67 -14.54 -17.90
CA LEU A 31 9.38 -15.15 -19.02
C LEU A 31 10.82 -14.65 -19.20
N ASP A 32 11.45 -14.25 -18.09
CA ASP A 32 12.79 -13.69 -18.05
C ASP A 32 13.69 -14.49 -17.07
N SER A 33 15.00 -14.49 -17.34
CA SER A 33 16.07 -15.06 -16.51
C SER A 33 16.86 -13.98 -15.77
N THR A 34 16.65 -12.69 -16.05
CA THR A 34 17.43 -11.57 -15.50
C THR A 34 17.04 -11.15 -14.07
N GLY A 35 16.61 -12.10 -13.23
CA GLY A 35 16.33 -11.89 -11.82
C GLY A 35 17.18 -12.77 -10.92
N HIS A 36 17.63 -12.22 -9.79
CA HIS A 36 18.18 -13.03 -8.70
C HIS A 36 17.02 -13.69 -7.92
N ASP A 37 17.22 -14.89 -7.37
CA ASP A 37 16.24 -15.67 -6.57
C ASP A 37 15.09 -16.35 -7.35
N LEU A 38 15.43 -17.18 -8.34
CA LEU A 38 14.47 -18.17 -8.86
C LEU A 38 14.23 -19.25 -7.80
N ILE A 39 12.95 -19.48 -7.50
CA ILE A 39 12.49 -20.48 -6.55
C ILE A 39 11.57 -21.50 -7.22
N ALA A 40 11.58 -22.73 -6.71
CA ALA A 40 10.60 -23.77 -7.03
C ALA A 40 9.60 -23.91 -5.85
N PRO A 41 8.48 -23.17 -5.84
CA PRO A 41 7.54 -23.13 -4.72
C PRO A 41 6.65 -24.38 -4.64
N CYS A 42 6.62 -25.20 -5.69
CA CYS A 42 5.76 -26.37 -5.80
C CYS A 42 6.40 -27.45 -6.68
N ARG A 43 5.85 -28.67 -6.65
CA ARG A 43 6.33 -29.84 -7.41
C ARG A 43 5.77 -29.91 -8.84
N CYS A 44 5.58 -28.77 -9.50
CA CYS A 44 5.21 -28.75 -10.92
C CYS A 44 6.32 -29.38 -11.77
N ARG A 45 5.96 -29.96 -12.93
CA ARG A 45 6.91 -30.64 -13.82
C ARG A 45 7.57 -29.67 -14.81
N GLY A 46 8.81 -29.97 -15.18
CA GLY A 46 9.57 -29.22 -16.20
C GLY A 46 10.00 -27.83 -15.74
N THR A 47 10.24 -26.94 -16.71
CA THR A 47 10.68 -25.55 -16.50
C THR A 47 9.59 -24.66 -15.88
N GLN A 48 8.32 -25.08 -15.93
CA GLN A 48 7.18 -24.35 -15.37
C GLN A 48 7.15 -24.32 -13.83
N LYS A 49 8.06 -24.99 -13.13
CA LYS A 49 8.14 -24.93 -11.67
C LYS A 49 8.89 -23.70 -11.15
N PHE A 50 9.67 -23.03 -11.99
CA PHE A 50 10.56 -21.96 -11.55
C PHE A 50 9.92 -20.57 -11.70
N VAL A 51 10.05 -19.76 -10.66
CA VAL A 51 9.52 -18.38 -10.60
C VAL A 51 10.45 -17.50 -9.78
N HIS A 52 10.60 -16.23 -10.17
CA HIS A 52 11.21 -15.24 -9.29
C HIS A 52 10.35 -15.06 -8.03
N ARG A 53 11.02 -14.90 -6.89
CA ARG A 53 10.38 -14.62 -5.60
C ARG A 53 9.45 -13.41 -5.68
N SER A 54 9.93 -12.30 -6.25
CA SER A 54 9.18 -11.05 -6.43
C SER A 54 7.96 -11.20 -7.34
N CYS A 55 8.08 -11.97 -8.43
CA CYS A 55 6.97 -12.26 -9.33
C CYS A 55 5.90 -13.11 -8.64
N LEU A 56 6.32 -14.12 -7.87
CA LEU A 56 5.40 -14.97 -7.12
C LEU A 56 4.67 -14.17 -6.02
N ASP A 57 5.36 -13.31 -5.29
CA ASP A 57 4.75 -12.48 -4.25
C ASP A 57 3.77 -11.46 -4.83
N SER A 58 4.11 -10.84 -5.97
CA SER A 58 3.20 -9.94 -6.70
C SER A 58 1.96 -10.69 -7.22
N TRP A 59 2.14 -11.90 -7.74
CA TRP A 59 1.04 -12.75 -8.19
C TRP A 59 0.11 -13.15 -7.05
N ARG A 60 0.68 -13.55 -5.90
CA ARG A 60 -0.05 -13.90 -4.66
C ARG A 60 -0.80 -12.70 -4.08
N ALA A 61 -0.23 -11.50 -4.14
CA ALA A 61 -0.87 -10.28 -3.66
C ALA A 61 -2.02 -9.80 -4.58
N ALA A 62 -1.94 -10.11 -5.88
CA ALA A 62 -2.93 -9.69 -6.87
C ALA A 62 -4.11 -10.66 -7.03
N LYS A 63 -3.94 -11.95 -6.76
CA LYS A 63 -5.00 -12.96 -6.90
C LYS A 63 -5.85 -13.09 -5.62
N GLU A 64 -7.15 -13.28 -5.80
CA GLU A 64 -8.09 -13.58 -4.71
C GLU A 64 -8.08 -15.08 -4.34
N GLY A 65 -8.31 -15.39 -3.06
CA GLY A 65 -8.57 -16.75 -2.58
C GLY A 65 -7.33 -17.62 -2.32
N SER A 66 -7.46 -18.93 -2.54
CA SER A 66 -6.46 -19.95 -2.19
C SER A 66 -5.13 -19.88 -2.96
N ALA A 67 -5.02 -18.95 -3.93
CA ALA A 67 -3.78 -18.70 -4.67
C ALA A 67 -2.65 -18.11 -3.79
N PHE A 68 -2.96 -17.64 -2.58
CA PHE A 68 -1.97 -17.14 -1.63
C PHE A 68 -1.14 -18.26 -1.00
N SER A 69 -1.78 -19.39 -0.68
CA SER A 69 -1.19 -20.53 0.05
C SER A 69 -1.03 -21.77 -0.81
N ARG A 70 -1.60 -21.82 -2.02
CA ARG A 70 -1.55 -22.99 -2.90
C ARG A 70 -1.20 -22.61 -4.33
N CYS A 71 -0.53 -23.54 -5.02
CA CYS A 71 -0.31 -23.42 -6.45
C CYS A 71 -1.62 -23.53 -7.22
N THR A 72 -1.84 -22.65 -8.21
CA THR A 72 -3.02 -22.68 -9.08
C THR A 72 -3.04 -23.89 -10.03
N GLU A 73 -1.87 -24.41 -10.40
CA GLU A 73 -1.75 -25.52 -11.36
C GLU A 73 -1.84 -26.89 -10.67
N CYS A 74 -0.95 -27.16 -9.71
CA CYS A 74 -0.84 -28.47 -9.07
C CYS A 74 -1.57 -28.57 -7.73
N ARG A 75 -2.18 -27.48 -7.24
CA ARG A 75 -2.90 -27.39 -5.94
C ARG A 75 -2.08 -27.76 -4.69
N ALA A 76 -0.78 -27.97 -4.84
CA ALA A 76 0.15 -28.17 -3.74
C ALA A 76 0.22 -26.91 -2.86
N THR A 77 0.25 -27.10 -1.55
CA THR A 77 0.39 -26.02 -0.57
C THR A 77 1.82 -25.49 -0.59
N PHE A 78 1.97 -24.16 -0.59
CA PHE A 78 3.26 -23.50 -0.49
C PHE A 78 3.83 -23.60 0.93
N HIS A 79 5.15 -23.79 1.02
CA HIS A 79 5.87 -23.68 2.28
C HIS A 79 6.14 -22.20 2.56
N LEU A 80 5.36 -21.62 3.46
CA LEU A 80 5.47 -20.22 3.87
C LEU A 80 6.44 -20.13 5.07
N ARG A 81 7.19 -19.04 5.20
CA ARG A 81 7.96 -18.69 6.40
C ARG A 81 7.53 -17.31 6.87
N ALA A 82 7.12 -17.20 8.13
CA ALA A 82 6.75 -15.91 8.72
C ALA A 82 8.01 -15.12 9.09
N ASN A 83 8.20 -13.98 8.43
CA ASN A 83 9.22 -12.97 8.70
C ASN A 83 8.50 -11.68 9.11
N VAL A 84 8.03 -11.65 10.35
CA VAL A 84 7.23 -10.56 10.94
C VAL A 84 8.14 -9.36 11.26
N PRO A 85 8.16 -8.25 10.49
CA PRO A 85 8.83 -7.04 10.94
C PRO A 85 8.14 -6.46 12.18
N HIS A 86 8.90 -6.22 13.25
CA HIS A 86 8.42 -5.71 14.53
C HIS A 86 7.70 -4.33 14.45
N ASP A 87 7.98 -3.54 13.40
CA ASP A 87 7.54 -2.13 13.28
C ASP A 87 6.25 -1.89 12.48
N ARG A 88 5.45 -2.93 12.20
CA ARG A 88 4.21 -2.77 11.42
C ARG A 88 3.25 -1.73 12.00
N TRP A 89 3.09 -1.75 13.33
CA TRP A 89 2.15 -0.88 14.02
C TRP A 89 2.60 0.59 13.97
N TRP A 90 3.90 0.87 14.10
CA TRP A 90 4.47 2.22 14.03
C TRP A 90 4.27 2.87 12.67
N ARG A 91 4.46 2.14 11.57
CA ARG A 91 4.26 2.70 10.23
C ARG A 91 2.80 3.05 9.99
N ARG A 92 1.89 2.19 10.45
CA ARG A 92 0.45 2.42 10.35
C ARG A 92 0.00 3.60 11.21
N LEU A 93 0.54 3.71 12.42
CA LEU A 93 0.29 4.85 13.31
C LEU A 93 0.82 6.15 12.70
N LYS A 94 2.03 6.17 12.14
CA LYS A 94 2.62 7.34 11.48
C LYS A 94 1.77 7.83 10.29
N PHE A 95 1.31 6.93 9.43
CA PHE A 95 0.45 7.30 8.30
C PHE A 95 -0.88 7.89 8.78
N GLN A 96 -1.53 7.25 9.75
CA GLN A 96 -2.77 7.75 10.33
C GLN A 96 -2.59 9.11 11.01
N LEU A 97 -1.49 9.30 11.76
CA LEU A 97 -1.15 10.57 12.40
C LEU A 97 -0.87 11.69 11.38
N LEU A 98 -0.18 11.39 10.27
CA LEU A 98 0.09 12.36 9.22
C LEU A 98 -1.20 12.82 8.54
N VAL A 99 -2.09 11.88 8.20
CA VAL A 99 -3.40 12.19 7.60
C VAL A 99 -4.27 12.97 8.58
N MET A 100 -4.34 12.56 9.85
CA MET A 100 -5.09 13.27 10.90
C MET A 100 -4.55 14.68 11.13
N ARG A 101 -3.22 14.84 11.18
CA ARG A 101 -2.57 16.16 11.31
C ARG A 101 -2.95 17.09 10.16
N ASP A 102 -2.93 16.59 8.93
CA ASP A 102 -3.25 17.37 7.74
C ASP A 102 -4.71 17.84 7.75
N HIS A 103 -5.65 16.94 8.05
CA HIS A 103 -7.07 17.27 8.14
C HIS A 103 -7.36 18.23 9.30
N ALA A 104 -6.74 18.00 10.46
CA ALA A 104 -6.87 18.89 11.62
C ALA A 104 -6.32 20.30 11.32
N ALA A 105 -5.21 20.41 10.58
CA ALA A 105 -4.64 21.69 10.18
C ALA A 105 -5.58 22.46 9.24
N ILE A 106 -6.22 21.78 8.28
CA ILE A 106 -7.21 22.38 7.37
C ILE A 106 -8.43 22.87 8.15
N VAL A 107 -8.98 22.06 9.05
CA VAL A 107 -10.14 22.43 9.88
C VAL A 107 -9.79 23.62 10.77
N LEU A 108 -8.63 23.62 11.42
CA LEU A 108 -8.17 24.73 12.24
C LEU A 108 -8.00 26.01 11.43
N ALA A 109 -7.39 25.93 10.24
CA ALA A 109 -7.20 27.08 9.36
C ALA A 109 -8.55 27.67 8.91
N ALA A 110 -9.49 26.83 8.48
CA ALA A 110 -10.85 27.27 8.14
C ALA A 110 -11.52 27.97 9.33
N GLN A 111 -11.31 27.45 10.54
CA GLN A 111 -11.90 27.99 11.75
C GLN A 111 -11.30 29.33 12.19
N LEU A 112 -10.00 29.53 11.96
CA LEU A 112 -9.35 30.82 12.13
C LEU A 112 -9.88 31.85 11.12
N VAL A 113 -10.17 31.44 9.88
CA VAL A 113 -10.77 32.33 8.87
C VAL A 113 -12.18 32.75 9.30
N VAL A 114 -13.01 31.82 9.77
CA VAL A 114 -14.37 32.14 10.29
C VAL A 114 -14.28 33.09 11.49
N ALA A 115 -13.37 32.81 12.44
CA ALA A 115 -13.15 33.67 13.60
C ALA A 115 -12.70 35.08 13.19
N PHE A 116 -11.78 35.17 12.22
CA PHE A 116 -11.27 36.43 11.71
C PHE A 116 -12.35 37.23 10.99
N LEU A 117 -13.16 36.61 10.13
CA LEU A 117 -14.29 37.26 9.48
C LEU A 117 -15.32 37.76 10.51
N GLY A 118 -15.64 36.94 11.52
CA GLY A 118 -16.49 37.36 12.63
C GLY A 118 -15.93 38.56 13.40
N LEU A 119 -14.61 38.58 13.64
CA LEU A 119 -13.93 39.71 14.26
C LEU A 119 -13.97 40.97 13.38
N VAL A 120 -13.71 40.86 12.09
CA VAL A 120 -13.77 41.99 11.15
C VAL A 120 -15.18 42.58 11.10
N VAL A 121 -16.21 41.75 10.98
CA VAL A 121 -17.61 42.20 11.02
C VAL A 121 -17.91 42.89 12.35
N TYR A 122 -17.44 42.34 13.45
CA TYR A 122 -17.59 42.95 14.78
C TYR A 122 -16.90 44.32 14.88
N LEU A 123 -15.69 44.47 14.32
CA LEU A 123 -14.96 45.74 14.35
C LEU A 123 -15.59 46.81 13.43
N LEU A 124 -16.09 46.42 12.26
CA LEU A 124 -16.67 47.34 11.27
C LEU A 124 -18.11 47.73 11.56
N TYR A 125 -18.95 46.76 11.97
CA TYR A 125 -20.39 46.93 12.13
C TYR A 125 -20.87 46.84 13.58
N GLY A 126 -19.97 46.64 14.55
CA GLY A 126 -20.34 46.44 15.95
C GLY A 126 -21.13 47.60 16.57
N ARG A 127 -20.92 48.84 16.11
CA ARG A 127 -21.68 50.03 16.55
C ARG A 127 -23.10 50.06 15.97
N GLU A 128 -23.22 49.94 14.65
CA GLU A 128 -24.51 49.92 13.94
C GLU A 128 -25.41 48.76 14.38
N LEU A 129 -24.82 47.57 14.53
CA LEU A 129 -25.51 46.39 15.02
C LEU A 129 -25.97 46.55 16.48
N LYS A 130 -25.19 47.25 17.32
CA LYS A 130 -25.60 47.53 18.71
C LYS A 130 -26.83 48.43 18.77
N GLU A 131 -26.91 49.41 17.88
CA GLU A 131 -28.03 50.35 17.81
C GLU A 131 -29.28 49.71 17.21
N MET A 132 -29.15 48.90 16.14
CA MET A 132 -30.28 48.19 15.54
C MET A 132 -30.95 47.16 16.47
N PHE A 133 -30.17 46.47 17.32
CA PHE A 133 -30.70 45.43 18.21
C PHE A 133 -31.01 45.92 19.64
N GLY A 134 -30.79 47.21 19.95
CA GLY A 134 -31.22 47.83 21.21
C GLY A 134 -30.59 47.24 22.49
N TYR A 135 -29.44 46.58 22.41
CA TYR A 135 -28.83 45.86 23.53
C TYR A 135 -28.02 46.80 24.43
N SER A 136 -28.65 47.34 25.46
CA SER A 136 -28.08 48.35 26.35
C SER A 136 -27.19 47.81 27.48
N ARG A 137 -27.25 46.50 27.80
CA ARG A 137 -26.51 45.93 28.95
C ARG A 137 -25.37 44.96 28.59
N HIS A 138 -25.50 44.09 27.58
CA HIS A 138 -24.45 43.11 27.22
C HIS A 138 -24.36 42.75 25.71
N PRO A 139 -24.06 43.71 24.81
CA PRO A 139 -23.96 43.43 23.37
C PRO A 139 -22.85 42.41 23.03
N TYR A 140 -21.76 42.39 23.81
CA TYR A 140 -20.61 41.52 23.55
C TYR A 140 -20.88 40.03 23.77
N GLY A 141 -21.76 39.69 24.72
CA GLY A 141 -22.04 38.30 25.09
C GLY A 141 -22.75 37.52 23.99
N PHE A 142 -23.67 38.15 23.26
CA PHE A 142 -24.42 37.49 22.19
C PHE A 142 -23.51 37.17 20.99
N TYR A 143 -22.70 38.13 20.53
CA TYR A 143 -21.76 37.89 19.43
C TYR A 143 -20.64 36.92 19.82
N SER A 144 -20.10 37.03 21.03
CA SER A 144 -19.10 36.07 21.51
C SER A 144 -19.69 34.66 21.61
N LEU A 145 -20.94 34.53 22.06
CA LEU A 145 -21.63 33.23 22.11
C LEU A 145 -21.87 32.66 20.71
N ALA A 146 -22.37 33.45 19.76
CA ALA A 146 -22.61 33.01 18.40
C ALA A 146 -21.32 32.53 17.71
N VAL A 147 -20.22 33.27 17.88
CA VAL A 147 -18.90 32.86 17.38
C VAL A 147 -18.45 31.57 18.08
N VAL A 148 -18.52 31.49 19.40
CA VAL A 148 -18.14 30.26 20.14
C VAL A 148 -18.96 29.06 19.69
N VAL A 149 -20.27 29.20 19.47
CA VAL A 149 -21.12 28.10 18.97
C VAL A 149 -20.71 27.68 17.55
N ALA A 150 -20.43 28.63 16.65
CA ALA A 150 -19.92 28.31 15.32
C ALA A 150 -18.53 27.64 15.37
N LEU A 151 -17.69 28.05 16.32
CA LEU A 151 -16.37 27.47 16.55
C LEU A 151 -16.47 26.01 17.03
N LEU A 152 -17.32 25.75 18.01
CA LEU A 152 -17.53 24.42 18.59
C LEU A 152 -18.24 23.48 17.60
N SER A 153 -19.24 23.98 16.88
CA SER A 153 -19.93 23.19 15.86
C SER A 153 -18.97 22.81 14.72
N GLY A 154 -18.22 23.76 14.16
CA GLY A 154 -17.25 23.47 13.09
C GLY A 154 -16.15 22.49 13.52
N LEU A 155 -15.63 22.60 14.74
CA LEU A 155 -14.62 21.66 15.27
C LEU A 155 -15.18 20.26 15.45
N SER A 156 -16.39 20.13 16.03
CA SER A 156 -17.02 18.83 16.23
C SER A 156 -17.36 18.15 14.90
N TYR A 157 -18.01 18.84 13.96
CA TYR A 157 -18.30 18.30 12.63
C TYR A 157 -17.01 17.92 11.87
N GLY A 158 -15.98 18.77 11.91
CA GLY A 158 -14.69 18.49 11.27
C GLY A 158 -14.00 17.26 11.87
N PHE A 159 -14.07 17.09 13.19
CA PHE A 159 -13.51 15.92 13.87
C PHE A 159 -14.25 14.63 13.50
N PHE A 160 -15.59 14.65 13.48
CA PHE A 160 -16.38 13.48 13.07
C PHE A 160 -16.08 13.07 11.63
N VAL A 161 -16.04 14.02 10.69
CA VAL A 161 -15.69 13.75 9.29
C VAL A 161 -14.27 13.18 9.18
N SER A 162 -13.31 13.74 9.93
CA SER A 162 -11.93 13.23 9.95
C SER A 162 -11.86 11.79 10.43
N ILE A 163 -12.58 11.42 11.50
CA ILE A 163 -12.66 10.04 11.99
C ILE A 163 -13.28 9.13 10.92
N ILE A 164 -14.41 9.51 10.33
CA ILE A 164 -15.11 8.68 9.33
C ILE A 164 -14.22 8.47 8.10
N CYS A 165 -13.58 9.53 7.59
CA CYS A 165 -12.64 9.45 6.48
C CYS A 165 -11.41 8.61 6.84
N GLY A 166 -10.82 8.81 8.03
CA GLY A 166 -9.70 8.03 8.54
C GLY A 166 -10.03 6.54 8.65
N GLN A 167 -11.20 6.19 9.19
CA GLN A 167 -11.67 4.81 9.26
C GLN A 167 -11.92 4.20 7.88
N ARG A 168 -12.57 4.93 6.96
CA ARG A 168 -12.83 4.47 5.58
C ARG A 168 -11.53 4.23 4.80
N ILE A 169 -10.60 5.18 4.86
CA ILE A 169 -9.28 5.11 4.20
C ILE A 169 -8.46 3.99 4.81
N SER A 170 -8.40 3.90 6.15
CA SER A 170 -7.71 2.81 6.85
C SER A 170 -8.28 1.46 6.44
N ASN A 171 -9.60 1.31 6.36
CA ASN A 171 -10.24 0.04 6.02
C ASN A 171 -9.99 -0.36 4.54
N ARG A 172 -10.09 0.58 3.60
CA ARG A 172 -9.78 0.31 2.17
C ARG A 172 -8.30 0.00 1.95
N HIS A 173 -7.41 0.80 2.53
CA HIS A 173 -5.98 0.57 2.38
C HIS A 173 -5.51 -0.62 3.20
N TYR A 174 -6.22 -1.04 4.25
CA TYR A 174 -5.88 -2.24 5.01
C TYR A 174 -5.92 -3.48 4.12
N HIS A 175 -6.97 -3.70 3.34
CA HIS A 175 -7.02 -4.91 2.50
C HIS A 175 -5.93 -4.95 1.43
N VAL A 176 -5.60 -3.80 0.83
CA VAL A 176 -4.61 -3.71 -0.25
C VAL A 176 -3.17 -3.76 0.29
N LEU A 177 -2.89 -3.02 1.36
CA LEU A 177 -1.57 -3.00 1.99
C LEU A 177 -1.32 -4.27 2.79
N ALA A 178 -2.30 -4.80 3.52
CA ALA A 178 -2.14 -6.04 4.26
C ALA A 178 -1.87 -7.22 3.34
N LYS A 179 -2.57 -7.37 2.19
CA LYS A 179 -2.25 -8.47 1.25
C LYS A 179 -0.81 -8.39 0.73
N ARG A 180 -0.29 -7.19 0.45
CA ARG A 180 1.10 -6.99 0.03
C ARG A 180 2.08 -7.25 1.18
N GLU A 181 1.84 -6.70 2.36
CA GLU A 181 2.66 -6.95 3.55
C GLU A 181 2.66 -8.42 3.94
N LEU A 182 1.52 -9.12 3.89
CA LEU A 182 1.40 -10.55 4.14
C LEU A 182 2.21 -11.36 3.12
N SER A 183 2.23 -10.99 1.83
CA SER A 183 3.07 -11.71 0.85
C SER A 183 4.58 -11.57 1.13
N GLN A 184 5.00 -10.40 1.66
CA GLN A 184 6.40 -10.15 2.04
C GLN A 184 6.77 -10.72 3.42
N GLU A 185 5.78 -10.87 4.30
CA GLU A 185 5.94 -11.46 5.62
C GLU A 185 5.89 -12.99 5.55
N TYR A 186 4.99 -13.57 4.76
CA TYR A 186 4.88 -15.01 4.53
C TYR A 186 5.58 -15.37 3.24
N VAL A 187 6.90 -15.53 3.33
CA VAL A 187 7.72 -15.74 2.16
C VAL A 187 7.78 -17.22 1.80
N VAL A 188 7.56 -17.54 0.53
CA VAL A 188 7.63 -18.93 0.05
C VAL A 188 9.08 -19.39 -0.01
N GLN A 189 9.36 -20.60 0.48
CA GLN A 189 10.64 -21.28 0.36
C GLN A 189 10.65 -22.28 -0.79
N THR A 190 11.83 -22.59 -1.30
CA THR A 190 12.04 -23.66 -2.28
C THR A 190 11.79 -25.01 -1.64
N ILE A 191 11.09 -25.89 -2.35
CA ILE A 191 10.97 -27.30 -1.96
C ILE A 191 12.20 -28.01 -2.54
N ASN A 192 13.19 -28.35 -1.70
CA ASN A 192 14.32 -29.18 -2.08
C ASN A 192 13.91 -30.66 -1.99
N ASP A 193 14.12 -31.44 -3.05
CA ASP A 193 13.66 -32.84 -3.17
C ASP A 193 14.43 -33.86 -2.28
N GLY A 194 15.10 -33.43 -1.21
CA GLY A 194 15.93 -34.33 -0.37
C GLY A 194 16.31 -33.83 1.03
N GLU A 195 15.71 -32.72 1.50
CA GLU A 195 16.01 -32.15 2.82
C GLU A 195 14.79 -32.33 3.73
N GLU A 196 15.02 -32.73 4.98
CA GLU A 196 14.00 -32.95 6.00
C GLU A 196 13.06 -31.73 6.03
N ALA A 197 11.75 -31.96 5.96
CA ALA A 197 10.78 -30.91 5.73
C ALA A 197 11.03 -29.76 6.73
N PRO A 198 11.31 -28.53 6.26
CA PRO A 198 11.54 -27.41 7.16
C PRO A 198 10.32 -27.26 8.08
N PRO A 199 10.52 -26.85 9.35
CA PRO A 199 9.47 -26.88 10.36
C PRO A 199 8.22 -26.18 9.82
N SER A 200 7.09 -26.89 9.89
CA SER A 200 5.78 -26.36 9.51
C SER A 200 5.52 -25.05 10.25
N LEU A 201 4.83 -24.10 9.61
CA LEU A 201 4.44 -22.86 10.27
C LEU A 201 3.82 -23.12 11.63
N ASP A 202 4.19 -22.27 12.59
CA ASP A 202 3.58 -22.22 13.90
C ASP A 202 2.04 -22.18 13.77
N PRO A 203 1.29 -23.04 14.49
CA PRO A 203 -0.17 -23.10 14.45
C PRO A 203 -0.86 -21.74 14.67
N VAL A 204 -0.25 -20.82 15.41
CA VAL A 204 -0.77 -19.45 15.59
C VAL A 204 -0.89 -18.72 14.25
N HIS A 205 0.15 -18.77 13.43
CA HIS A 205 0.18 -18.14 12.12
C HIS A 205 -0.76 -18.83 11.12
N VAL A 206 -0.88 -20.16 11.20
CA VAL A 206 -1.85 -20.91 10.38
C VAL A 206 -3.28 -20.49 10.71
N ASN A 207 -3.60 -20.33 11.99
CA ASN A 207 -4.94 -19.93 12.41
C ASN A 207 -5.25 -18.47 12.01
N GLU A 208 -4.25 -17.59 12.01
CA GLU A 208 -4.37 -16.23 11.49
C GLU A 208 -4.64 -16.21 9.98
N LEU A 209 -3.89 -17.00 9.19
CA LEU A 209 -4.14 -17.14 7.75
C LEU A 209 -5.54 -17.70 7.45
N LYS A 210 -6.04 -18.63 8.27
CA LYS A 210 -7.43 -19.13 8.19
C LYS A 210 -8.46 -18.05 8.51
N ARG A 211 -8.25 -17.24 9.55
CA ARG A 211 -9.12 -16.09 9.87
C ARG A 211 -9.20 -15.07 8.74
N LEU A 212 -8.11 -14.90 8.01
CA LEU A 212 -8.03 -14.02 6.83
C LEU A 212 -8.59 -14.66 5.55
N GLY A 213 -8.98 -15.94 5.58
CA GLY A 213 -9.48 -16.67 4.41
C GLY A 213 -8.41 -16.98 3.35
N LEU A 214 -7.13 -17.01 3.74
CA LEU A 214 -5.98 -17.18 2.85
C LEU A 214 -5.36 -18.60 2.89
N TYR A 215 -5.90 -19.50 3.72
CA TYR A 215 -5.42 -20.88 3.91
C TYR A 215 -6.48 -21.92 3.56
#